data_AF-A0A942H870-F1
#
_entry.id   AF-A0A942H870-F1
#
_cell.length_a   1.000
_cell.length_b   1.000
_cell.length_c   1.000
_cell.angle_alpha   90.00
_cell.angle_beta   90.00
_cell.angle_gamma   90.00
#
_symmetry.space_group_name_H-M   'P 1'
#
loop_
_entity.id
_entity.type
_entity.pdbx_description
1 polymer ?
#
loop_
_entity_poly.entity_id
_entity_poly.type
_entity_poly.pdbx_seq_one_letter_code
_entity_poly.pdbx_strand_id
1 'polypeptide(L)'
;MKFIDAASSERYRGAADATIVLKRPENIRLIIQVPIAKTKLAEMVSDAEHFRVAIYYDKYKRFLIGTNKADYNQWRERLQGKKEAQSAFINARPFHFTDALLVRPLQIGKAGFTYSLQEELLEEPDTKLGAKKGARVIRSFYVISEIEITDPAKSFGILKRRFWFDRNDKLQLKRQQVFDGKGGLVTDVRYLNYTKLSTDSQILHPSVVEVRRPYDKYSAELNFLADSTEFNVENLPATAFVLENTEKLPETDLDKPESK
;
A
#
# COMPACT_ATOMS: atom_id res chain seq x y z
N MET A 1 -4.85 -12.05 -2.90
CA MET A 1 -5.08 -10.66 -2.46
C MET A 1 -6.52 -10.49 -2.05
N LYS A 2 -6.79 -9.78 -0.96
CA LYS A 2 -8.14 -9.38 -0.55
C LYS A 2 -8.23 -7.86 -0.60
N PHE A 3 -9.27 -7.32 -1.21
CA PHE A 3 -9.50 -5.88 -1.29
C PHE A 3 -10.80 -5.56 -0.57
N ILE A 4 -10.80 -4.55 0.30
CA ILE A 4 -11.96 -4.17 1.09
C ILE A 4 -12.16 -2.67 0.94
N ASP A 5 -13.34 -2.28 0.51
CA ASP A 5 -13.81 -0.89 0.56
C ASP A 5 -14.34 -0.59 1.97
N ALA A 6 -13.99 0.57 2.53
CA ALA A 6 -14.50 1.00 3.83
C ALA A 6 -15.99 1.41 3.78
N ALA A 7 -16.51 1.76 2.60
CA ALA A 7 -17.87 2.27 2.40
C ALA A 7 -18.78 1.34 1.56
N SER A 8 -18.24 0.32 0.87
CA SER A 8 -19.05 -0.53 -0.02
C SER A 8 -19.39 -1.91 0.57
N SER A 9 -20.66 -2.28 0.40
CA SER A 9 -21.20 -3.61 0.69
C SER A 9 -21.07 -4.58 -0.49
N GLU A 10 -20.39 -4.22 -1.59
CA GLU A 10 -20.48 -4.99 -2.85
C GLU A 10 -19.26 -5.87 -3.20
N ARG A 11 -19.59 -7.17 -3.22
CA ARG A 11 -19.22 -8.26 -4.15
C ARG A 11 -17.80 -8.78 -4.30
N TYR A 12 -16.74 -8.09 -3.90
CA TYR A 12 -15.41 -8.73 -3.82
C TYR A 12 -14.85 -8.72 -2.40
N ARG A 13 -15.59 -9.36 -1.49
CA ARG A 13 -15.03 -9.87 -0.23
C ARG A 13 -14.19 -11.15 -0.42
N GLY A 14 -14.06 -11.64 -1.66
CA GLY A 14 -13.35 -12.85 -2.02
C GLY A 14 -11.87 -12.61 -2.31
N ALA A 15 -11.06 -13.66 -2.12
CA ALA A 15 -9.69 -13.67 -2.58
C ALA A 15 -9.65 -13.50 -4.11
N ALA A 16 -8.83 -12.56 -4.59
CA ALA A 16 -8.44 -12.44 -5.99
C ALA A 16 -6.99 -12.90 -6.16
N ASP A 17 -6.68 -13.44 -7.34
CA ASP A 17 -5.28 -13.67 -7.70
C ASP A 17 -4.66 -12.32 -8.06
N ALA A 18 -3.46 -12.06 -7.54
CA ALA A 18 -2.73 -10.84 -7.85
C ALA A 18 -1.30 -11.18 -8.24
N THR A 19 -0.82 -10.56 -9.31
CA THR A 19 0.60 -10.58 -9.69
C THR A 19 1.18 -9.21 -9.43
N ILE A 20 2.26 -9.17 -8.65
CA ILE A 20 2.96 -7.93 -8.30
C ILE A 20 4.38 -8.01 -8.84
N VAL A 21 4.80 -6.98 -9.56
CA VAL A 21 6.19 -6.77 -9.97
C VAL A 21 6.66 -5.46 -9.35
N LEU A 22 7.82 -5.49 -8.70
CA LEU A 22 8.41 -4.36 -8.00
C LEU A 22 9.84 -4.15 -8.48
N LYS A 23 10.22 -2.90 -8.70
CA LYS A 23 11.62 -2.52 -8.96
C LYS A 23 11.93 -1.20 -8.28
N ARG A 24 12.97 -1.21 -7.44
CA ARG A 24 13.48 0.02 -6.81
C ARG A 24 13.91 1.03 -7.90
N PRO A 25 13.74 2.34 -7.69
CA PRO A 25 13.24 2.94 -6.46
C PRO A 25 11.72 2.86 -6.29
N GLU A 26 10.94 3.11 -7.35
CA GLU A 26 9.48 3.36 -7.21
C GLU A 26 8.62 2.72 -8.32
N ASN A 27 9.15 1.74 -9.06
CA ASN A 27 8.39 1.06 -10.10
C ASN A 27 7.56 -0.09 -9.52
N ILE A 28 6.28 -0.13 -9.88
CA ILE A 28 5.35 -1.19 -9.51
C ILE A 28 4.39 -1.50 -10.65
N ARG A 29 4.09 -2.80 -10.82
CA ARG A 29 2.93 -3.29 -11.58
C ARG A 29 2.12 -4.21 -10.70
N LEU A 30 0.81 -4.04 -10.73
CA LEU A 30 -0.15 -4.87 -10.02
C LEU A 30 -1.26 -5.27 -10.97
N ILE A 31 -1.39 -6.58 -11.21
CA ILE A 31 -2.44 -7.19 -12.01
C ILE A 31 -3.37 -7.94 -11.06
N ILE A 32 -4.66 -7.63 -11.09
CA ILE A 32 -5.68 -8.25 -10.23
C ILE A 32 -6.66 -8.98 -11.13
N GLN A 33 -6.91 -10.26 -10.86
CA GLN A 33 -7.75 -11.12 -11.68
C GLN A 33 -8.68 -12.00 -10.84
N VAL A 34 -9.79 -12.42 -11.44
CA VAL A 34 -10.70 -13.39 -10.85
C VAL A 34 -9.98 -14.75 -10.75
N PRO A 35 -10.00 -15.44 -9.59
CA PRO A 35 -9.46 -16.79 -9.48
C PRO A 35 -10.10 -17.71 -10.50
N ILE A 36 -9.34 -18.67 -11.05
CA ILE A 36 -9.78 -19.67 -12.04
C ILE A 36 -10.08 -19.08 -13.43
N ALA A 37 -10.96 -18.08 -13.53
CA ALA A 37 -11.33 -17.48 -14.81
C ALA A 37 -10.22 -16.64 -15.44
N LYS A 38 -9.24 -16.17 -14.64
CA LYS A 38 -8.09 -15.34 -15.04
C LYS A 38 -8.49 -14.05 -15.79
N THR A 39 -9.75 -13.66 -15.74
CA THR A 39 -10.23 -12.38 -16.26
C THR A 39 -9.68 -11.25 -15.39
N LYS A 40 -9.06 -10.25 -16.03
CA LYS A 40 -8.55 -9.07 -15.33
C LYS A 40 -9.70 -8.27 -14.74
N LEU A 41 -9.56 -7.90 -13.47
CA LEU A 41 -10.43 -6.95 -12.78
C LEU A 41 -9.86 -5.54 -12.90
N ALA A 42 -8.55 -5.42 -12.64
CA ALA A 42 -7.80 -4.19 -12.76
C ALA A 42 -6.32 -4.47 -13.06
N GLU A 43 -5.68 -3.53 -13.74
CA GLU A 43 -4.23 -3.51 -13.93
C GLU A 43 -3.70 -2.11 -13.66
N MET A 44 -2.61 -2.04 -12.91
CA MET A 44 -2.08 -0.79 -12.38
C MET A 44 -0.57 -0.77 -12.56
N VAL A 45 -0.03 0.35 -13.05
CA VAL A 45 1.42 0.61 -13.07
C VAL A 45 1.72 1.97 -12.48
N SER A 46 2.85 2.09 -11.80
CA SER A 46 3.42 3.37 -11.39
C SER A 46 4.92 3.34 -11.61
N ASP A 47 5.45 4.48 -12.04
CA ASP A 47 6.86 4.83 -11.86
C ASP A 47 6.97 5.88 -10.73
N ALA A 48 8.07 6.64 -10.69
CA ALA A 48 8.30 7.68 -9.67
C ALA A 48 7.40 8.93 -9.84
N GLU A 49 6.92 9.19 -11.05
CA GLU A 49 6.21 10.42 -11.39
C GLU A 49 4.74 10.18 -11.72
N HIS A 50 4.45 9.14 -12.51
CA HIS A 50 3.13 8.91 -13.08
C HIS A 50 2.60 7.52 -12.76
N PHE A 51 1.28 7.40 -12.78
CA PHE A 51 0.59 6.12 -12.72
C PHE A 51 -0.43 5.98 -13.84
N ARG A 52 -0.75 4.72 -14.15
CA ARG A 52 -1.86 4.33 -15.01
C ARG A 52 -2.65 3.23 -14.34
N VAL A 53 -3.98 3.27 -14.46
CA VAL A 53 -4.90 2.26 -13.92
C VAL A 53 -5.93 1.92 -14.97
N ALA A 54 -5.97 0.66 -15.39
CA ALA A 54 -7.03 0.10 -16.21
C ALA A 54 -8.01 -0.66 -15.30
N ILE A 55 -9.29 -0.28 -15.35
CA ILE A 55 -10.38 -0.96 -14.66
C ILE A 55 -11.22 -1.67 -15.72
N TYR A 56 -11.25 -3.00 -15.67
CA TYR A 56 -11.90 -3.85 -16.67
C TYR A 56 -13.26 -4.38 -16.22
N TYR A 57 -13.50 -4.40 -14.91
CA TYR A 57 -14.71 -4.92 -14.30
C TYR A 57 -15.74 -3.81 -14.01
N ASP A 58 -17.01 -4.20 -13.95
CA ASP A 58 -18.18 -3.37 -13.62
C ASP A 58 -18.61 -2.36 -14.72
N LYS A 59 -19.70 -1.63 -14.47
CA LYS A 59 -20.23 -0.53 -15.30
C LYS A 59 -19.26 0.65 -15.40
N TYR A 60 -18.17 0.64 -14.65
CA TYR A 60 -17.18 1.71 -14.60
C TYR A 60 -15.83 1.31 -15.19
N LYS A 61 -15.88 0.71 -16.39
CA LYS A 61 -14.69 0.50 -17.20
C LYS A 61 -14.02 1.83 -17.53
N ARG A 62 -12.76 2.00 -17.17
CA ARG A 62 -12.04 3.26 -17.32
C ARG A 62 -10.54 3.05 -17.37
N PHE A 63 -9.85 3.92 -18.09
CA PHE A 63 -8.40 4.06 -18.06
C PHE A 63 -8.05 5.38 -17.38
N LEU A 64 -7.48 5.30 -16.18
CA LEU A 64 -7.06 6.46 -15.40
C LEU A 64 -5.58 6.72 -15.63
N ILE A 65 -5.24 7.98 -15.85
CA ILE A 65 -3.85 8.47 -15.87
C ILE A 65 -3.72 9.62 -14.88
N GLY A 66 -2.54 9.77 -14.28
CA GLY A 66 -2.25 10.91 -13.41
C GLY A 66 -0.86 10.88 -12.80
N THR A 67 -0.55 11.92 -12.04
CA THR A 67 0.74 12.15 -11.38
C THR A 67 0.68 11.69 -9.92
N ASN A 68 1.75 11.08 -9.40
CA ASN A 68 1.84 10.55 -8.03
C ASN A 68 1.76 11.63 -6.94
N LYS A 69 2.18 12.85 -7.26
CA LYS A 69 2.26 13.99 -6.32
C LYS A 69 0.98 14.84 -6.27
N ALA A 70 0.02 14.60 -7.15
CA ALA A 70 -1.23 15.35 -7.18
C ALA A 70 -2.15 15.00 -6.00
N ASP A 71 -2.90 16.00 -5.52
CA ASP A 71 -3.93 15.81 -4.51
C ASP A 71 -5.27 15.46 -5.16
N TYR A 72 -5.66 14.19 -5.03
CA TYR A 72 -6.92 13.68 -5.55
C TYR A 72 -8.12 13.84 -4.60
N ASN A 73 -8.02 14.68 -3.56
CA ASN A 73 -9.16 15.05 -2.71
C ASN A 73 -10.36 15.53 -3.54
N GLN A 74 -10.13 16.45 -4.49
CA GLN A 74 -11.20 16.96 -5.34
C GLN A 74 -11.83 15.87 -6.22
N TRP A 75 -11.01 14.98 -6.77
CA TRP A 75 -11.52 13.82 -7.51
C TRP A 75 -12.42 12.95 -6.63
N ARG A 76 -12.00 12.64 -5.40
CA ARG A 76 -12.79 11.87 -4.45
C ARG A 76 -14.10 12.58 -4.09
N GLU A 77 -14.06 13.89 -3.82
CA GLU A 77 -15.26 14.70 -3.57
C GLU A 77 -16.25 14.65 -4.74
N ARG A 78 -15.76 14.73 -5.99
CA ARG A 78 -16.60 14.61 -7.19
C ARG A 78 -17.27 13.25 -7.35
N LEU A 79 -16.67 12.20 -6.80
CA LEU A 79 -17.24 10.86 -6.81
C LEU A 79 -18.24 10.64 -5.66
N GLN A 80 -18.27 11.50 -4.63
CA GLN A 80 -19.20 11.33 -3.52
C GLN A 80 -20.65 11.31 -4.00
N GLY A 81 -21.42 10.32 -3.54
CA GLY A 81 -22.81 10.11 -3.95
C GLY A 81 -22.99 9.48 -5.33
N LYS A 82 -21.91 9.30 -6.12
CA LYS A 82 -21.93 8.58 -7.39
C LYS A 82 -21.72 7.07 -7.17
N LYS A 83 -22.30 6.22 -8.02
CA LYS A 83 -22.10 4.75 -7.93
C LYS A 83 -20.62 4.38 -8.15
N GLU A 84 -19.96 5.21 -8.94
CA GLU A 84 -18.53 5.25 -9.17
C GLU A 84 -17.69 5.29 -7.89
N ALA A 85 -18.12 5.99 -6.83
CA ALA A 85 -17.35 5.98 -5.57
C ALA A 85 -17.30 4.62 -4.86
N GLN A 86 -18.09 3.64 -5.30
CA GLN A 86 -18.22 2.33 -4.65
C GLN A 86 -17.15 1.31 -5.10
N SER A 87 -16.36 1.63 -6.13
CA SER A 87 -15.24 0.78 -6.55
C SER A 87 -13.95 1.26 -5.91
N ALA A 88 -13.43 0.46 -5.00
CA ALA A 88 -12.17 0.73 -4.33
C ALA A 88 -10.97 0.82 -5.31
N PHE A 89 -11.05 0.22 -6.50
CA PHE A 89 -10.01 0.35 -7.54
C PHE A 89 -9.90 1.77 -8.11
N ILE A 90 -10.96 2.58 -8.03
CA ILE A 90 -10.95 3.98 -8.50
C ILE A 90 -10.15 4.88 -7.56
N ASN A 91 -10.03 4.51 -6.28
CA ASN A 91 -9.23 5.25 -5.29
C ASN A 91 -7.85 4.62 -5.07
N ALA A 92 -7.71 3.32 -5.35
CA ALA A 92 -6.43 2.64 -5.31
C ALA A 92 -5.47 3.27 -6.32
N ARG A 93 -4.22 3.48 -5.90
CA ARG A 93 -3.13 3.86 -6.79
C ARG A 93 -2.00 2.86 -6.60
N PRO A 94 -1.30 2.46 -7.67
CA PRO A 94 -0.20 1.52 -7.56
C PRO A 94 0.89 1.98 -6.57
N PHE A 95 1.25 3.28 -6.57
CA PHE A 95 2.26 3.81 -5.64
C PHE A 95 1.88 3.68 -4.15
N HIS A 96 0.59 3.55 -3.82
CA HIS A 96 0.14 3.30 -2.45
C HIS A 96 0.70 1.99 -1.88
N PHE A 97 1.01 1.01 -2.74
CA PHE A 97 1.57 -0.27 -2.34
C PHE A 97 3.10 -0.28 -2.37
N THR A 98 3.73 0.59 -3.17
CA THR A 98 5.19 0.72 -3.24
C THR A 98 5.79 1.01 -1.87
N ASP A 99 5.25 1.99 -1.13
CA ASP A 99 5.74 2.35 0.21
C ASP A 99 5.51 1.24 1.26
N ALA A 100 4.52 0.38 1.04
CA ALA A 100 4.22 -0.75 1.91
C ALA A 100 5.10 -1.98 1.61
N LEU A 101 5.51 -2.18 0.36
CA LEU A 101 6.25 -3.38 -0.06
C LEU A 101 7.76 -3.13 -0.20
N LEU A 102 8.15 -1.91 -0.56
CA LEU A 102 9.53 -1.46 -0.69
C LEU A 102 9.85 -0.43 0.39
N VAL A 103 9.86 -0.87 1.66
CA VAL A 103 10.22 0.00 2.79
C VAL A 103 11.50 0.78 2.47
N ARG A 104 11.38 2.11 2.44
CA ARG A 104 12.47 3.02 2.09
C ARG A 104 13.44 3.15 3.26
N PRO A 105 14.75 3.20 3.02
CA PRO A 105 15.74 3.46 4.06
C PRO A 105 15.44 4.73 4.86
N LEU A 106 15.86 4.75 6.12
CA LEU A 106 15.84 5.95 6.94
C LEU A 106 16.85 6.96 6.38
N GLN A 107 16.52 8.25 6.42
CA GLN A 107 17.38 9.36 6.01
C GLN A 107 18.41 9.73 7.11
N ILE A 108 19.10 8.73 7.69
CA ILE A 108 20.03 8.97 8.81
C ILE A 108 21.20 9.82 8.32
N GLY A 109 21.56 10.84 9.08
CA GLY A 109 22.65 11.77 8.76
C GLY A 109 22.31 12.82 7.69
N LYS A 110 21.12 12.78 7.09
CA LYS A 110 20.66 13.81 6.16
C LYS A 110 20.20 15.05 6.92
N ALA A 111 20.70 16.21 6.53
CA ALA A 111 20.23 17.49 7.08
C ALA A 111 18.71 17.65 6.90
N GLY A 112 18.05 18.23 7.91
CA GLY A 112 16.59 18.43 7.89
C GLY A 112 15.77 17.23 8.34
N PHE A 113 16.38 16.10 8.73
CA PHE A 113 15.67 14.97 9.32
C PHE A 113 16.12 14.71 10.75
N THR A 114 15.15 14.47 11.64
CA THR A 114 15.38 14.01 13.01
C THR A 114 14.53 12.78 13.33
N TYR A 115 14.95 12.03 14.35
CA TYR A 115 14.30 10.79 14.75
C TYR A 115 14.03 10.79 16.24
N SER A 116 12.84 10.30 16.61
CA SER A 116 12.50 10.00 18.00
C SER A 116 12.32 8.50 18.16
N LEU A 117 12.89 7.93 19.22
CA LEU A 117 12.64 6.56 19.66
C LEU A 117 11.75 6.59 20.90
N GLN A 118 10.69 5.79 20.89
CA GLN A 118 9.72 5.66 21.98
C GLN A 118 9.46 4.18 22.27
N GLU A 119 9.09 3.86 23.50
CA GLU A 119 8.51 2.56 23.85
C GLU A 119 6.99 2.68 23.92
N GLU A 120 6.29 1.74 23.31
CA GLU A 120 4.83 1.71 23.29
C GLU A 120 4.32 0.32 23.70
N LEU A 121 3.20 0.30 24.43
CA LEU A 121 2.51 -0.93 24.79
C LEU A 121 1.17 -0.98 24.06
N LEU A 122 0.91 -2.07 23.33
CA LEU A 122 -0.37 -2.29 22.67
C LEU A 122 -0.96 -3.61 23.11
N GLU A 123 -2.25 -3.59 23.40
CA GLU A 123 -3.00 -4.79 23.71
C GLU A 123 -3.66 -5.33 22.44
N GLU A 124 -3.34 -6.58 22.08
CA GLU A 124 -3.89 -7.28 20.92
C GLU A 124 -4.50 -8.63 21.32
N PRO A 125 -5.39 -9.22 20.50
CA PRO A 125 -5.89 -10.58 20.75
C PRO A 125 -4.73 -11.58 20.84
N ASP A 126 -4.78 -12.50 21.80
CA ASP A 126 -3.80 -13.57 21.89
C ASP A 126 -4.14 -14.66 20.87
N THR A 127 -3.34 -14.75 19.81
CA THR A 127 -3.52 -15.69 18.70
C THR A 127 -2.69 -16.98 18.88
N LYS A 128 -2.06 -17.19 20.03
CA LYS A 128 -1.29 -18.41 20.29
C LYS A 128 -2.18 -19.65 20.35
N LEU A 129 -1.64 -20.79 19.93
CA LEU A 129 -2.34 -22.07 20.06
C LEU A 129 -2.61 -22.35 21.55
N GLY A 130 -3.88 -22.57 21.90
CA GLY A 130 -4.31 -22.81 23.29
C GLY A 130 -4.70 -21.55 24.08
N ALA A 131 -4.63 -20.35 23.48
CA ALA A 131 -5.16 -19.14 24.11
C ALA A 131 -6.67 -19.26 24.35
N LYS A 132 -7.15 -18.78 25.52
CA LYS A 132 -8.58 -18.74 25.81
C LYS A 132 -9.30 -17.84 24.81
N LYS A 133 -10.54 -18.16 24.45
CA LYS A 133 -11.34 -17.32 23.56
C LYS A 133 -11.45 -15.90 24.14
N GLY A 134 -11.06 -14.91 23.34
CA GLY A 134 -11.08 -13.50 23.76
C GLY A 134 -9.91 -13.10 24.67
N ALA A 135 -8.94 -13.98 24.91
CA ALA A 135 -7.71 -13.61 25.60
C ALA A 135 -6.98 -12.51 24.83
N ARG A 136 -6.30 -11.65 25.60
CA ARG A 136 -5.57 -10.49 25.13
C ARG A 136 -4.15 -10.55 25.67
N VAL A 137 -3.21 -10.04 24.90
CA VAL A 137 -1.80 -9.97 25.27
C VAL A 137 -1.30 -8.54 25.07
N ILE A 138 -0.50 -8.07 26.03
CA ILE A 138 0.23 -6.81 25.89
C ILE A 138 1.51 -7.08 25.11
N ARG A 139 1.71 -6.34 24.02
CA ARG A 139 2.92 -6.33 23.21
C ARG A 139 3.68 -5.05 23.45
N SER A 140 5.00 -5.18 23.47
CA SER A 140 5.91 -4.05 23.64
C SER A 140 6.58 -3.73 22.31
N PHE A 141 6.61 -2.46 21.93
CA PHE A 141 7.18 -1.99 20.68
C PHE A 141 8.26 -0.94 20.92
N TYR A 142 9.29 -0.96 20.09
CA TYR A 142 10.07 0.24 19.81
C TYR A 142 9.43 0.98 18.65
N VAL A 143 9.12 2.25 18.85
CA VAL A 143 8.51 3.12 17.84
C VAL A 143 9.50 4.19 17.43
N ILE A 144 9.90 4.15 16.16
CA ILE A 144 10.78 5.15 15.56
C ILE A 144 9.93 6.10 14.73
N SER A 145 9.94 7.38 15.09
CA SER A 145 9.30 8.45 14.33
C SER A 145 10.34 9.19 13.50
N GLU A 146 10.16 9.23 12.18
CA GLU A 146 10.95 10.06 11.27
C GLU A 146 10.24 11.40 11.06
N ILE A 147 10.94 12.49 11.39
CA ILE A 147 10.41 13.85 11.39
C ILE A 147 11.26 14.70 10.44
N GLU A 148 10.61 15.35 9.49
CA GLU A 148 11.23 16.33 8.59
C GLU A 148 11.13 17.72 9.23
N ILE A 149 12.26 18.34 9.52
CA ILE A 149 12.35 19.71 10.02
C ILE A 149 12.08 20.66 8.85
N THR A 150 10.93 21.35 8.90
CA THR A 150 10.52 22.27 7.84
C THR A 150 10.89 23.71 8.13
N ASP A 151 11.01 24.07 9.41
CA ASP A 151 11.50 25.37 9.84
C ASP A 151 12.47 25.17 11.02
N PRO A 152 13.80 25.17 10.76
CA PRO A 152 14.81 25.03 11.81
C PRO A 152 14.77 26.14 12.84
N ALA A 153 14.34 27.36 12.47
CA ALA A 153 14.29 28.50 13.38
C ALA A 153 13.11 28.41 14.37
N LYS A 154 12.01 27.78 13.94
CA LYS A 154 10.81 27.59 14.77
C LYS A 154 10.74 26.23 15.47
N SER A 155 11.77 25.39 15.33
CA SER A 155 11.78 24.01 15.84
C SER A 155 10.55 23.21 15.41
N PHE A 156 10.03 23.48 14.21
CA PHE A 156 8.82 22.85 13.70
C PHE A 156 9.16 21.72 12.72
N GLY A 157 8.66 20.53 13.03
CA GLY A 157 8.86 19.33 12.23
C GLY A 157 7.54 18.66 11.87
N ILE A 158 7.49 18.10 10.66
CA ILE A 158 6.35 17.30 10.19
C ILE A 158 6.74 15.83 10.34
N LEU A 159 5.94 15.09 11.10
CA LEU A 159 6.06 13.63 11.15
C LEU A 159 5.80 13.06 9.75
N LYS A 160 6.73 12.27 9.23
CA LYS A 160 6.62 11.65 7.90
C LYS A 160 6.27 10.18 7.99
N ARG A 161 6.96 9.45 8.87
CA ARG A 161 6.81 8.00 9.03
C ARG A 161 6.92 7.58 10.49
N ARG A 162 6.19 6.52 10.88
CA ARG A 162 6.44 5.76 12.11
C ARG A 162 6.68 4.29 11.80
N PHE A 163 7.65 3.70 12.47
CA PHE A 163 8.00 2.29 12.36
C PHE A 163 7.88 1.63 13.72
N TRP A 164 7.13 0.52 13.78
CA TRP A 164 6.87 -0.21 15.01
C TRP A 164 7.58 -1.56 14.95
N PHE A 165 8.61 -1.72 15.77
CA PHE A 165 9.40 -2.95 15.88
C PHE A 165 8.98 -3.72 17.13
N ASP A 166 8.61 -4.98 16.95
CA ASP A 166 8.17 -5.84 18.05
C ASP A 166 9.35 -6.28 18.92
N ARG A 167 9.34 -5.85 20.19
CA ARG A 167 10.39 -6.19 21.16
C ARG A 167 10.31 -7.63 21.62
N ASN A 168 9.17 -8.28 21.40
CA ASN A 168 8.90 -9.62 21.87
C ASN A 168 9.24 -10.67 20.80
N ASP A 169 9.50 -10.25 19.55
CA ASP A 169 9.73 -11.14 18.40
C ASP A 169 10.82 -10.61 17.45
N LYS A 170 12.08 -10.82 17.84
CA LYS A 170 13.29 -10.59 17.01
C LYS A 170 13.38 -9.19 16.37
N LEU A 171 12.75 -8.17 16.96
CA LEU A 171 12.70 -6.81 16.43
C LEU A 171 12.18 -6.73 14.99
N GLN A 172 11.20 -7.57 14.64
CA GLN A 172 10.55 -7.49 13.34
C GLN A 172 9.69 -6.23 13.24
N LEU A 173 9.68 -5.58 12.07
CA LEU A 173 8.78 -4.48 11.77
C LEU A 173 7.34 -5.01 11.69
N LYS A 174 6.44 -4.65 12.61
CA LYS A 174 5.04 -5.11 12.57
C LYS A 174 4.08 -4.08 12.01
N ARG A 175 4.45 -2.79 12.04
CA ARG A 175 3.61 -1.72 11.51
C ARG A 175 4.44 -0.56 10.98
N GLN A 176 3.99 0.02 9.88
CA GLN A 176 4.48 1.29 9.35
C GLN A 176 3.32 2.26 9.17
N GLN A 177 3.51 3.50 9.55
CA GLN A 177 2.53 4.56 9.34
C GLN A 177 3.18 5.67 8.52
N VAL A 178 2.45 6.22 7.55
CA VAL A 178 2.90 7.32 6.69
C VAL A 178 1.93 8.49 6.84
N PHE A 179 2.50 9.69 6.94
CA PHE A 179 1.77 10.91 7.22
C PHE A 179 1.98 11.93 6.08
N ASP A 180 0.97 12.75 5.83
CA ASP A 180 1.03 13.83 4.84
C ASP A 180 1.74 15.09 5.38
N GLY A 181 1.84 16.13 4.53
CA GLY A 181 2.43 17.42 4.88
C GLY A 181 1.67 18.22 5.96
N LYS A 182 0.51 17.74 6.41
CA LYS A 182 -0.27 18.32 7.52
C LYS A 182 -0.22 17.44 8.77
N GLY A 183 0.52 16.32 8.73
CA GLY A 183 0.58 15.34 9.81
C GLY A 183 -0.62 14.38 9.87
N GLY A 184 -1.45 14.33 8.82
CA GLY A 184 -2.58 13.40 8.71
C GLY A 184 -2.10 11.99 8.36
N LEU A 185 -2.64 10.95 9.01
CA LEU A 185 -2.31 9.55 8.73
C LEU A 185 -2.89 9.10 7.38
N VAL A 186 -2.06 9.03 6.35
CA VAL A 186 -2.50 8.66 4.98
C VAL A 186 -2.35 7.18 4.66
N THR A 187 -1.45 6.48 5.33
CA THR A 187 -1.28 5.03 5.14
C THR A 187 -0.88 4.36 6.44
N ASP A 188 -1.54 3.25 6.75
CA ASP A 188 -1.21 2.37 7.85
C ASP A 188 -0.98 0.96 7.29
N VAL A 189 0.21 0.43 7.50
CA VAL A 189 0.65 -0.86 6.99
C VAL A 189 0.89 -1.80 8.17
N ARG A 190 0.37 -3.03 8.12
CA ARG A 190 0.72 -4.11 9.06
C ARG A 190 1.46 -5.22 8.34
N TYR A 191 2.51 -5.71 8.97
CA TYR A 191 3.37 -6.77 8.47
C TYR A 191 3.20 -7.99 9.37
N LEU A 192 2.74 -9.08 8.79
CA LEU A 192 2.27 -10.26 9.49
C LEU A 192 2.92 -11.52 8.89
N ASN A 193 2.92 -12.59 9.69
CA ASN A 193 3.37 -13.93 9.30
C ASN A 193 4.75 -13.94 8.60
N TYR A 194 5.79 -13.54 9.33
CA TYR A 194 7.15 -13.52 8.82
C TYR A 194 7.63 -14.95 8.50
N THR A 195 7.95 -15.21 7.24
CA THR A 195 8.38 -16.52 6.73
C THR A 195 9.47 -16.35 5.66
N LYS A 196 10.09 -17.45 5.25
CA LYS A 196 10.97 -17.45 4.08
C LYS A 196 10.11 -17.41 2.82
N LEU A 197 10.17 -16.32 2.07
CA LEU A 197 9.45 -16.17 0.80
C LEU A 197 10.25 -16.63 -0.43
N SER A 198 11.48 -17.10 -0.23
CA SER A 198 12.29 -17.72 -1.29
C SER A 198 13.12 -18.83 -0.65
N THR A 199 13.29 -19.95 -1.36
CA THR A 199 14.07 -21.10 -0.90
C THR A 199 15.54 -20.75 -0.63
N ASP A 200 16.06 -19.75 -1.33
CA ASP A 200 17.48 -19.40 -1.33
C ASP A 200 17.81 -18.30 -0.31
N SER A 201 16.79 -17.67 0.28
CA SER A 201 16.95 -16.60 1.27
C SER A 201 16.77 -17.11 2.69
N GLN A 202 17.72 -16.76 3.57
CA GLN A 202 17.58 -16.96 5.02
C GLN A 202 16.79 -15.81 5.69
N ILE A 203 16.49 -14.74 4.96
CA ILE A 203 15.79 -13.56 5.48
C ILE A 203 14.29 -13.87 5.55
N LEU A 204 13.70 -13.59 6.72
CA LEU A 204 12.26 -13.65 6.89
C LEU A 204 11.62 -12.39 6.32
N HIS A 205 10.62 -12.58 5.48
CA HIS A 205 9.79 -11.53 4.91
C HIS A 205 8.35 -11.68 5.41
N PRO A 206 7.59 -10.58 5.55
CA PRO A 206 6.18 -10.69 5.88
C PRO A 206 5.43 -11.36 4.72
N SER A 207 4.81 -12.51 4.98
CA SER A 207 3.98 -13.18 3.97
C SER A 207 2.61 -12.53 3.83
N VAL A 208 2.21 -11.70 4.80
CA VAL A 208 0.96 -10.95 4.77
C VAL A 208 1.25 -9.48 5.02
N VAL A 209 0.83 -8.63 4.09
CA VAL A 209 0.93 -7.17 4.18
C VAL A 209 -0.46 -6.57 4.07
N GLU A 210 -0.96 -5.99 5.17
CA GLU A 210 -2.19 -5.23 5.18
C GLU A 210 -1.87 -3.75 4.93
N VAL A 211 -2.51 -3.13 3.96
CA VAL A 211 -2.41 -1.69 3.67
C VAL A 211 -3.77 -1.06 3.91
N ARG A 212 -3.84 -0.01 4.74
CA ARG A 212 -5.07 0.74 5.01
C ARG A 212 -4.85 2.20 4.66
N ARG A 213 -5.75 2.75 3.85
CA ARG A 213 -5.71 4.16 3.44
C ARG A 213 -7.04 4.83 3.78
N PRO A 214 -7.17 5.39 5.00
CA PRO A 214 -8.46 5.86 5.51
C PRO A 214 -9.05 7.01 4.69
N TYR A 215 -8.21 7.96 4.24
CA TYR A 215 -8.65 9.07 3.37
C TYR A 215 -9.04 8.61 1.95
N ASP A 216 -8.47 7.50 1.47
CA ASP A 216 -8.81 6.87 0.20
C ASP A 216 -9.93 5.82 0.34
N LYS A 217 -10.43 5.60 1.56
CA LYS A 217 -11.54 4.71 1.91
C LYS A 217 -11.37 3.24 1.47
N TYR A 218 -10.14 2.73 1.45
CA TYR A 218 -9.91 1.32 1.16
C TYR A 218 -8.85 0.67 2.06
N SER A 219 -8.89 -0.65 2.11
CA SER A 219 -7.81 -1.49 2.60
C SER A 219 -7.55 -2.66 1.66
N ALA A 220 -6.33 -3.18 1.70
CA ALA A 220 -5.87 -4.29 0.91
C ALA A 220 -5.05 -5.24 1.78
N GLU A 221 -5.19 -6.53 1.56
CA GLU A 221 -4.38 -7.55 2.17
C GLU A 221 -3.69 -8.36 1.07
N LEU A 222 -2.37 -8.27 1.06
CA LEU A 222 -1.50 -8.96 0.11
C LEU A 222 -0.95 -10.19 0.81
N ASN A 223 -1.26 -11.37 0.26
CA ASN A 223 -0.77 -12.65 0.74
C ASN A 223 0.23 -13.17 -0.29
N PHE A 224 1.48 -13.36 0.15
CA PHE A 224 2.59 -13.83 -0.67
C PHE A 224 2.84 -15.31 -0.37
N LEU A 225 2.98 -16.10 -1.44
CA LEU A 225 3.31 -17.52 -1.34
C LEU A 225 4.78 -17.72 -1.74
N ALA A 226 5.51 -18.50 -0.95
CA ALA A 226 6.96 -18.67 -1.09
C ALA A 226 7.38 -19.30 -2.43
N ASP A 227 6.55 -20.20 -2.94
CA ASP A 227 6.67 -20.89 -4.24
C ASP A 227 6.34 -20.01 -5.45
N SER A 228 5.85 -18.79 -5.24
CA SER A 228 5.50 -17.83 -6.30
C SER A 228 6.23 -16.49 -6.19
N THR A 229 7.22 -16.39 -5.30
CA THR A 229 7.94 -15.15 -5.03
C THR A 229 9.40 -15.28 -5.44
N GLU A 230 9.84 -14.38 -6.31
CA GLU A 230 11.22 -14.27 -6.75
C GLU A 230 11.80 -12.91 -6.33
N PHE A 231 13.09 -12.89 -6.03
CA PHE A 231 13.81 -11.67 -5.67
C PHE A 231 14.96 -11.44 -6.65
N ASN A 232 15.29 -10.17 -6.89
CA ASN A 232 16.43 -9.77 -7.73
C ASN A 232 16.42 -10.39 -9.14
N VAL A 233 15.24 -10.48 -9.75
CA VAL A 233 15.06 -11.01 -11.11
C VAL A 233 15.88 -10.18 -12.12
N GLU A 234 16.87 -10.81 -12.75
CA GLU A 234 17.81 -10.12 -13.67
C GLU A 234 17.15 -9.74 -15.01
N ASN A 235 16.25 -10.59 -15.51
CA ASN A 235 15.70 -10.48 -16.87
C ASN A 235 14.26 -9.95 -16.89
N LEU A 236 13.99 -8.85 -16.18
CA LEU A 236 12.69 -8.18 -16.28
C LEU A 236 12.54 -7.53 -17.67
N PRO A 237 11.44 -7.78 -18.40
CA PRO A 237 11.24 -7.18 -19.71
C PRO A 237 11.13 -5.66 -19.60
N ALA A 238 11.57 -4.92 -20.63
CA ALA A 238 11.46 -3.45 -20.66
C ALA A 238 10.01 -2.96 -20.52
N THR A 239 9.04 -3.77 -20.94
CA THR A 239 7.60 -3.53 -20.84
C THR A 239 6.98 -3.93 -19.50
N ALA A 240 7.79 -4.37 -18.52
CA ALA A 240 7.30 -4.85 -17.22
C ALA A 240 6.46 -3.81 -16.49
N PHE A 241 6.71 -2.51 -16.70
CA PHE A 241 6.02 -1.39 -16.05
C PHE A 241 5.23 -0.51 -17.03
N VAL A 242 5.00 -1.00 -18.24
CA VAL A 242 4.22 -0.30 -19.26
C VAL A 242 2.78 -0.84 -19.25
N LEU A 243 1.81 0.08 -19.23
CA LEU A 243 0.38 -0.23 -19.36
C LEU A 243 -0.22 0.66 -20.45
N GLU A 244 -0.69 0.03 -21.51
CA GLU A 244 -1.33 0.68 -22.65
C GLU A 244 -2.84 0.43 -22.63
N ASN A 245 -3.62 1.39 -23.14
CA ASN A 245 -5.07 1.30 -23.23
C ASN A 245 -5.51 0.49 -24.48
N THR A 246 -5.08 -0.77 -24.55
CA THR A 246 -5.32 -1.66 -25.71
C THR A 246 -6.80 -1.99 -25.93
N GLU A 247 -7.59 -2.01 -24.85
CA GLU A 247 -9.05 -2.25 -24.89
C GLU A 247 -9.87 -1.00 -25.21
N LYS A 248 -9.22 0.15 -25.49
CA LYS A 248 -9.89 1.43 -25.78
C LYS A 248 -10.93 1.82 -24.71
N LEU A 249 -10.58 1.60 -23.44
CA LEU A 249 -11.40 2.02 -22.32
C LEU A 249 -11.53 3.55 -22.32
N PRO A 250 -12.64 4.13 -21.86
CA PRO A 250 -12.76 5.57 -21.68
C PRO A 250 -11.62 6.11 -20.83
N GLU A 251 -10.85 7.05 -21.37
CA GLU A 251 -9.70 7.63 -20.68
C GLU A 251 -10.12 8.79 -19.78
N THR A 252 -9.51 8.90 -18.61
CA THR A 252 -9.69 10.04 -17.72
C THR A 252 -8.32 10.45 -17.18
N ASP A 253 -7.92 11.66 -17.55
CA ASP A 253 -6.77 12.33 -16.99
C ASP A 253 -7.16 12.99 -15.67
N LEU A 254 -6.64 12.47 -14.57
CA LEU A 254 -6.97 12.93 -13.23
C LEU A 254 -6.26 14.24 -12.86
N ASP A 255 -5.23 14.63 -13.61
CA ASP A 255 -4.50 15.89 -13.40
C ASP A 255 -5.18 17.06 -14.12
N LYS A 256 -6.03 16.78 -15.12
CA LYS A 256 -6.77 17.81 -15.84
C LYS A 256 -8.10 18.15 -15.17
N PRO A 257 -8.49 19.45 -15.13
CA PRO A 257 -9.88 19.79 -14.89
C PRO A 257 -10.73 19.22 -16.04
N GLU A 258 -11.93 18.69 -15.74
CA GLU A 258 -12.82 18.22 -16.81
C GLU A 258 -13.17 19.38 -17.76
N SER A 259 -13.15 19.11 -19.06
CA SER A 259 -13.83 19.99 -20.02
C SER A 259 -15.32 19.95 -19.71
N LYS A 260 -15.91 21.12 -19.44
CA LYS A 260 -17.37 21.27 -19.32
C LYS A 260 -18.10 20.78 -20.57
#